data_AF-A0A382QHE8-F1
#
_entry.id   AF-A0A382QHE8-F1
#
_cell.length_a   1.000
_cell.length_b   1.000
_cell.length_c   1.000
_cell.angle_alpha   90.00
_cell.angle_beta   90.00
_cell.angle_gamma   90.00
#
_symmetry.space_group_name_H-M   'P 1'
#
loop_
_entity.id
_entity.type
_entity.pdbx_description
1 polymer ?
#
loop_
_entity_poly.entity_id
_entity_poly.type
_entity_poly.pdbx_seq_one_letter_code
_entity_poly.pdbx_strand_id
1 'polypeptide(L)'
;SDSPLSRLVTRSIQDENSRIALTLQKEQNRIVKVTDKRNKSILAECTISLLTVAAAFISAYQNEKISNSLLDYDDLILKSKDLLHRPSVMSWVLYKLDGGIDHILIDEAQDTNPDQWEVIQALSEEFFAGIGARENNRTLFAVGDTKQSIYSFQRADPIAFDQMRDFFRSRVTATRARWNDIQLDISFRSTAAILEAVDLVFSDPVASDGVVEPETGTRHLPARNKAAGLVEVWPLVETRRRKKERPWAPPTTRIGGEPACTTLARVVAAKIKLLCSGETLESQGRPIRPGDIMVLVRKRSSFVGDLVKALKRNKIPVSGVDRLILTDHIAIK
;
A
#
# COMPACT_ATOMS: atom_id res chain seq x y z
N SER A 1 -29.14 -0.37 17.10
CA SER A 1 -28.57 -1.68 17.46
C SER A 1 -29.64 -2.72 17.18
N ASP A 2 -29.65 -3.29 15.98
CA ASP A 2 -30.74 -4.16 15.48
C ASP A 2 -30.46 -5.64 15.77
N SER A 3 -29.89 -5.93 16.93
CA SER A 3 -29.64 -7.31 17.35
C SER A 3 -30.86 -7.81 18.12
N PRO A 4 -31.38 -9.01 17.79
CA PRO A 4 -32.52 -9.57 18.51
C PRO A 4 -32.18 -9.72 19.99
N LEU A 5 -33.14 -9.40 20.85
CA LEU A 5 -33.00 -9.55 22.30
C LEU A 5 -32.78 -11.02 22.66
N SER A 6 -31.77 -11.28 23.49
CA SER A 6 -31.43 -12.63 23.98
C SER A 6 -32.48 -13.22 24.94
N ARG A 7 -33.34 -12.38 25.53
CA ARG A 7 -34.52 -12.79 26.32
C ARG A 7 -35.69 -11.86 26.03
N LEU A 8 -36.86 -12.44 25.73
CA LEU A 8 -38.11 -11.73 25.44
C LEU A 8 -39.07 -11.66 26.64
N VAL A 9 -38.87 -12.53 27.62
CA VAL A 9 -39.70 -12.64 28.83
C VAL A 9 -38.82 -12.93 30.05
N THR A 10 -39.31 -12.58 31.25
CA THR A 10 -38.64 -12.90 32.51
C THR A 10 -38.79 -14.39 32.84
N ARG A 11 -37.88 -14.94 33.66
CA ARG A 11 -37.91 -16.37 34.05
C ARG A 11 -39.24 -16.78 34.70
N SER A 12 -39.78 -15.95 35.60
CA SER A 12 -41.06 -16.21 36.28
C SER A 12 -42.23 -16.40 35.29
N ILE A 13 -42.32 -15.60 34.22
CA ILE A 13 -43.38 -15.73 33.21
C ILE A 13 -43.14 -16.96 32.31
N GLN A 14 -41.88 -17.31 32.07
CA GLN A 14 -41.51 -18.49 31.29
C GLN A 14 -41.88 -19.79 32.01
N ASP A 15 -41.76 -19.81 33.34
CA ASP A 15 -42.10 -20.96 34.19
C ASP A 15 -43.62 -21.10 34.38
N GLU A 16 -44.36 -19.98 34.48
CA GLU A 16 -45.82 -19.98 34.62
C GLU A 16 -46.58 -20.26 33.30
N ASN A 17 -46.04 -19.83 32.15
CA ASN A 17 -46.73 -20.01 30.86
C ASN A 17 -45.77 -20.11 29.67
N SER A 18 -45.19 -21.31 29.50
CA SER A 18 -44.22 -21.65 28.46
C SER A 18 -44.72 -21.37 27.02
N ARG A 19 -46.03 -21.40 26.78
CA ARG A 19 -46.62 -21.10 25.46
C ARG A 19 -46.45 -19.64 25.04
N ILE A 20 -46.47 -18.71 26.00
CA ILE A 20 -46.28 -17.27 25.73
C ILE A 20 -44.85 -17.01 25.25
N ALA A 21 -43.85 -17.57 25.94
CA ALA A 21 -42.45 -17.44 25.55
C ALA A 21 -42.17 -17.99 24.13
N LEU A 22 -42.72 -19.17 23.81
CA LEU A 22 -42.59 -19.76 22.47
C LEU A 22 -43.27 -18.92 21.38
N THR A 23 -44.42 -18.32 21.69
CA THR A 23 -45.16 -17.46 20.74
C THR A 23 -44.40 -16.17 20.47
N LEU A 24 -43.89 -15.51 21.51
CA LEU A 24 -43.07 -14.31 21.38
C LEU A 24 -41.77 -14.58 20.62
N GLN A 25 -41.13 -15.73 20.85
CA GLN A 25 -39.92 -16.12 20.10
C GLN A 25 -40.22 -16.37 18.61
N LYS A 26 -41.35 -17.00 18.29
CA LYS A 26 -41.80 -17.17 16.90
C LYS A 26 -42.06 -15.82 16.22
N GLU A 27 -42.70 -14.88 16.92
CA GLU A 27 -42.94 -13.54 16.39
C GLU A 27 -41.65 -12.72 16.23
N GLN A 28 -40.72 -12.79 17.18
CA GLN A 28 -39.39 -12.17 17.04
C GLN A 28 -38.68 -12.70 15.79
N ASN A 29 -38.62 -14.02 15.61
CA ASN A 29 -37.99 -14.63 14.44
C ASN A 29 -38.69 -14.23 13.13
N ARG A 30 -40.02 -14.11 13.12
CA ARG A 30 -40.79 -13.61 11.97
C ARG A 30 -40.43 -12.16 11.65
N ILE A 31 -40.39 -11.29 12.65
CA ILE A 31 -40.02 -9.86 12.50
C ILE A 31 -38.59 -9.75 11.98
N VAL A 32 -37.62 -10.47 12.55
CA VAL A 32 -36.22 -10.46 12.08
C VAL A 32 -36.14 -10.84 10.59
N LYS A 33 -36.85 -11.88 10.15
CA LYS A 33 -36.90 -12.27 8.73
C LYS A 33 -37.53 -11.20 7.84
N VAL A 34 -38.59 -10.54 8.28
CA VAL A 34 -39.26 -9.47 7.52
C VAL A 34 -38.38 -8.23 7.45
N THR A 35 -37.73 -7.85 8.56
CA THR A 35 -36.79 -6.72 8.62
C THR A 35 -35.58 -6.97 7.72
N ASP A 36 -35.00 -8.17 7.72
CA ASP A 36 -33.92 -8.54 6.79
C ASP A 36 -34.35 -8.41 5.32
N LYS A 37 -35.54 -8.91 4.97
CA LYS A 37 -36.09 -8.73 3.61
C LYS A 37 -36.29 -7.26 3.25
N ARG A 38 -36.82 -6.45 4.18
CA ARG A 38 -37.00 -5.02 3.99
C ARG A 38 -35.66 -4.31 3.79
N ASN A 39 -34.66 -4.63 4.63
CA ASN A 39 -33.32 -4.05 4.53
C ASN A 39 -32.65 -4.40 3.20
N LYS A 40 -32.82 -5.64 2.72
CA LYS A 40 -32.35 -6.06 1.38
C LYS A 40 -33.04 -5.28 0.25
N SER A 41 -34.35 -5.05 0.34
CA SER A 41 -35.09 -4.24 -0.64
C SER A 41 -34.61 -2.79 -0.66
N ILE A 42 -34.46 -2.18 0.53
CA ILE A 42 -33.94 -0.81 0.66
C ILE A 42 -32.52 -0.72 0.11
N LEU A 43 -31.65 -1.69 0.46
CA LEU A 43 -30.28 -1.72 -0.05
C LEU A 43 -30.27 -1.81 -1.58
N ALA A 44 -31.10 -2.67 -2.18
CA ALA A 44 -31.20 -2.79 -3.63
C ALA A 44 -31.66 -1.46 -4.28
N GLU A 45 -32.70 -0.82 -3.75
CA GLU A 45 -33.17 0.49 -4.22
C GLU A 45 -32.10 1.58 -4.09
N CYS A 46 -31.40 1.63 -2.95
CA CYS A 46 -30.28 2.55 -2.74
C CYS A 46 -29.13 2.28 -3.73
N THR A 47 -28.77 1.01 -3.97
CA THR A 47 -27.73 0.63 -4.93
C THR A 47 -28.13 1.02 -6.35
N ILE A 48 -29.37 0.77 -6.77
CA ILE A 48 -29.86 1.18 -8.10
C ILE A 48 -29.80 2.70 -8.25
N SER A 49 -30.26 3.44 -7.23
CA SER A 49 -30.23 4.90 -7.23
C SER A 49 -28.79 5.44 -7.33
N LEU A 50 -27.87 4.86 -6.53
CA LEU A 50 -26.46 5.22 -6.57
C LEU A 50 -25.83 4.93 -7.95
N LEU A 51 -26.09 3.76 -8.53
CA LEU A 51 -25.57 3.39 -9.84
C LEU A 51 -26.10 4.29 -10.95
N THR A 52 -27.36 4.71 -10.86
CA THR A 52 -27.98 5.63 -11.82
C THR A 52 -27.29 6.99 -11.79
N VAL A 53 -27.07 7.56 -10.60
CA VAL A 53 -26.35 8.82 -10.43
C VAL A 53 -24.89 8.68 -10.86
N ALA A 54 -24.22 7.61 -10.47
CA ALA A 54 -22.82 7.35 -10.85
C ALA A 54 -22.65 7.25 -12.37
N ALA A 55 -23.53 6.54 -13.07
CA ALA A 55 -23.48 6.40 -14.52
C ALA A 55 -23.70 7.75 -15.24
N ALA A 56 -24.66 8.55 -14.77
CA ALA A 56 -24.89 9.89 -15.30
C ALA A 56 -23.68 10.80 -15.07
N PHE A 57 -23.07 10.75 -13.88
CA PHE A 57 -21.87 11.50 -13.54
C PHE A 57 -20.66 11.10 -14.39
N ILE A 58 -20.38 9.80 -14.51
CA ILE A 58 -19.27 9.28 -15.34
C ILE A 58 -19.44 9.72 -16.80
N SER A 59 -20.67 9.65 -17.33
CA SER A 59 -20.96 10.07 -18.69
C SER A 59 -20.71 11.57 -18.89
N ALA A 60 -21.18 12.41 -17.96
CA ALA A 60 -20.94 13.85 -18.00
C ALA A 60 -19.44 14.19 -17.90
N TYR A 61 -18.72 13.52 -17.00
CA TYR A 61 -17.27 13.69 -16.82
C TYR A 61 -16.49 13.32 -18.09
N GLN A 62 -16.82 12.18 -18.71
CA GLN A 62 -16.18 11.75 -19.96
C GLN A 62 -16.48 12.71 -21.12
N ASN A 63 -17.71 13.19 -21.23
CA ASN A 63 -18.07 14.19 -22.24
C ASN A 63 -17.29 15.50 -22.08
N GLU A 64 -17.09 15.96 -20.83
CA GLU A 64 -16.29 17.15 -20.55
C GLU A 64 -14.81 16.95 -20.89
N LYS A 65 -14.24 15.77 -20.60
CA LYS A 65 -12.88 15.45 -21.02
C LYS A 65 -12.74 15.49 -22.55
N ILE A 66 -13.69 14.89 -23.27
CA ILE A 66 -13.68 14.84 -24.74
C ILE A 66 -13.84 16.24 -25.35
N SER A 67 -14.79 17.06 -24.86
CA SER A 67 -15.03 18.40 -25.39
C SER A 67 -13.81 19.31 -25.24
N ASN A 68 -13.01 19.11 -24.19
CA ASN A 68 -11.78 19.85 -23.93
C ASN A 68 -10.50 19.16 -24.43
N SER A 69 -10.61 18.00 -25.11
CA SER A 69 -9.45 17.21 -25.58
C SER A 69 -8.46 16.83 -24.47
N LEU A 70 -8.98 16.48 -23.29
CA LEU A 70 -8.20 16.11 -22.10
C LEU A 70 -8.17 14.59 -21.90
N LEU A 71 -7.08 14.11 -21.30
CA LEU A 71 -6.89 12.74 -20.82
C LEU A 71 -6.42 12.79 -19.37
N ASP A 72 -6.99 11.95 -18.52
CA ASP A 72 -6.45 11.69 -17.18
C ASP A 72 -5.45 10.53 -17.19
N TYR A 73 -4.84 10.23 -16.03
CA TYR A 73 -3.83 9.17 -15.93
C TYR A 73 -4.38 7.78 -16.24
N ASP A 74 -5.64 7.49 -15.87
CA ASP A 74 -6.27 6.21 -16.15
C ASP A 74 -6.58 6.10 -17.66
N ASP A 75 -7.03 7.18 -18.28
CA ASP A 75 -7.27 7.24 -19.72
C ASP A 75 -5.99 6.96 -20.52
N LEU A 76 -4.83 7.46 -20.07
CA LEU A 76 -3.56 7.20 -20.75
C LEU A 76 -3.27 5.70 -20.83
N ILE A 77 -3.53 4.95 -19.74
CA ILE A 77 -3.32 3.51 -19.70
C ILE A 77 -4.37 2.81 -20.56
N LEU A 78 -5.66 3.06 -20.29
CA LEU A 78 -6.78 2.38 -20.94
C LEU A 78 -6.82 2.63 -22.46
N LYS A 79 -6.60 3.88 -22.89
CA LYS A 79 -6.60 4.20 -24.33
C LYS A 79 -5.36 3.64 -25.02
N SER A 80 -4.20 3.59 -24.36
CA SER A 80 -3.01 2.94 -24.91
C SER A 80 -3.25 1.45 -25.10
N LYS A 81 -3.86 0.80 -24.10
CA LYS A 81 -4.28 -0.60 -24.17
C LYS A 81 -5.23 -0.85 -25.35
N ASP A 82 -6.30 -0.07 -25.45
CA ASP A 82 -7.28 -0.16 -26.54
C ASP A 82 -6.66 0.10 -27.92
N LEU A 83 -5.67 1.00 -27.99
CA LEU A 83 -4.95 1.33 -29.23
C LEU A 83 -4.10 0.15 -29.69
N LEU A 84 -3.36 -0.47 -28.77
CA LEU A 84 -2.44 -1.58 -29.04
C LEU A 84 -3.17 -2.89 -29.34
N HIS A 85 -4.39 -3.07 -28.84
CA HIS A 85 -5.22 -4.24 -29.18
C HIS A 85 -5.85 -4.17 -30.58
N ARG A 86 -5.69 -3.07 -31.33
CA ARG A 86 -6.16 -2.95 -32.71
C ARG A 86 -5.03 -3.37 -33.67
N PRO A 87 -5.14 -4.50 -34.39
CA PRO A 87 -4.01 -5.04 -35.17
C PRO A 87 -3.42 -4.08 -36.21
N SER A 88 -4.28 -3.32 -36.89
CA SER A 88 -3.87 -2.33 -37.91
C SER A 88 -3.11 -1.15 -37.30
N VAL A 89 -3.47 -0.75 -36.07
CA VAL A 89 -2.82 0.35 -35.37
C VAL A 89 -1.52 -0.11 -34.73
N MET A 90 -1.50 -1.30 -34.14
CA MET A 90 -0.30 -1.86 -33.53
C MET A 90 0.86 -1.96 -34.52
N SER A 91 0.59 -2.48 -35.73
CA SER A 91 1.59 -2.54 -36.80
C SER A 91 2.14 -1.16 -37.18
N TRP A 92 1.26 -0.14 -37.20
CA TRP A 92 1.66 1.24 -37.47
C TRP A 92 2.45 1.87 -36.32
N VAL A 93 2.08 1.60 -35.06
CA VAL A 93 2.81 2.05 -33.87
C VAL A 93 4.22 1.49 -33.87
N LEU A 94 4.36 0.18 -34.07
CA LEU A 94 5.67 -0.49 -34.15
C LEU A 94 6.51 0.05 -35.32
N TYR A 95 5.89 0.28 -36.48
CA TYR A 95 6.56 0.92 -37.62
C TYR A 95 7.06 2.33 -37.28
N LYS A 96 6.25 3.14 -36.58
CA LYS A 96 6.62 4.50 -36.17
C LYS A 96 7.71 4.58 -35.11
N LEU A 97 7.88 3.53 -34.32
CA LEU A 97 8.98 3.40 -33.36
C LEU A 97 10.30 3.00 -34.05
N ASP A 98 10.53 3.45 -35.29
CA ASP A 98 11.72 3.16 -36.12
C ASP A 98 12.14 1.67 -36.15
N GLY A 99 11.15 0.79 -36.21
CA GLY A 99 11.36 -0.65 -36.36
C GLY A 99 11.05 -1.51 -35.16
N GLY A 100 10.32 -0.97 -34.20
CA GLY A 100 9.80 -1.69 -33.06
C GLY A 100 10.71 -1.57 -31.84
N ILE A 101 10.29 -2.25 -30.78
CA ILE A 101 11.01 -2.28 -29.51
C ILE A 101 11.91 -3.51 -29.54
N ASP A 102 13.21 -3.33 -29.29
CA ASP A 102 14.13 -4.48 -29.17
C ASP A 102 14.15 -5.03 -27.73
N HIS A 103 14.05 -4.14 -26.74
CA HIS A 103 14.17 -4.50 -25.33
C HIS A 103 13.06 -3.87 -24.49
N ILE A 104 12.37 -4.68 -23.70
CA ILE A 104 11.40 -4.22 -22.71
C ILE A 104 11.98 -4.50 -21.33
N LEU A 105 12.20 -3.42 -20.55
CA LEU A 105 12.71 -3.48 -19.19
C LEU A 105 11.62 -2.98 -18.25
N ILE A 106 11.25 -3.81 -17.29
CA ILE A 106 10.20 -3.54 -16.31
C ILE A 106 10.85 -3.60 -14.93
N ASP A 107 10.84 -2.47 -14.23
CA ASP A 107 11.26 -2.36 -12.84
C ASP A 107 10.02 -2.27 -11.96
N GLU A 108 10.13 -2.68 -10.69
CA GLU A 108 9.02 -2.75 -9.73
C GLU A 108 7.79 -3.50 -10.30
N ALA A 109 8.03 -4.61 -11.01
CA ALA A 109 7.00 -5.33 -11.74
C ALA A 109 5.82 -5.81 -10.86
N GLN A 110 6.05 -6.02 -9.56
CA GLN A 110 5.01 -6.35 -8.59
C GLN A 110 3.94 -5.25 -8.42
N ASP A 111 4.28 -4.00 -8.69
CA ASP A 111 3.39 -2.85 -8.53
C ASP A 111 2.60 -2.53 -9.81
N THR A 112 2.75 -3.36 -10.85
CA THR A 112 2.06 -3.20 -12.12
C THR A 112 0.61 -3.70 -12.04
N ASN A 113 -0.34 -2.91 -12.52
CA ASN A 113 -1.76 -3.29 -12.54
C ASN A 113 -2.12 -4.12 -13.80
N PRO A 114 -3.27 -4.82 -13.82
CA PRO A 114 -3.65 -5.66 -14.97
C PRO A 114 -3.71 -4.94 -16.32
N ASP A 115 -4.19 -3.69 -16.35
CA ASP A 115 -4.29 -2.91 -17.59
C ASP A 115 -2.91 -2.54 -18.16
N GLN A 116 -1.93 -2.25 -17.29
CA GLN A 116 -0.54 -2.01 -17.68
C GLN A 116 0.13 -3.31 -18.18
N TRP A 117 -0.17 -4.45 -17.55
CA TRP A 117 0.29 -5.75 -18.03
C TRP A 117 -0.23 -6.10 -19.42
N GLU A 118 -1.49 -5.78 -19.73
CA GLU A 118 -2.04 -5.94 -21.08
C GLU A 118 -1.29 -5.07 -22.11
N VAL A 119 -0.92 -3.82 -21.76
CA VAL A 119 -0.09 -2.97 -22.62
C VAL A 119 1.28 -3.61 -22.88
N ILE A 120 1.95 -4.09 -21.84
CA ILE A 120 3.26 -4.77 -21.94
C ILE A 120 3.15 -6.04 -22.80
N GLN A 121 2.07 -6.82 -22.61
CA GLN A 121 1.81 -8.01 -23.40
C GLN A 121 1.60 -7.68 -24.87
N ALA A 122 0.80 -6.66 -25.18
CA ALA A 122 0.57 -6.25 -26.56
C ALA A 122 1.88 -5.82 -27.24
N LEU A 123 2.69 -5.00 -26.56
CA LEU A 123 4.00 -4.55 -27.07
C LEU A 123 5.00 -5.69 -27.30
N SER A 124 4.93 -6.74 -26.49
CA SER A 124 5.85 -7.89 -26.57
C SER A 124 5.36 -9.01 -27.50
N GLU A 125 4.14 -8.96 -28.04
CA GLU A 125 3.58 -10.04 -28.86
C GLU A 125 4.43 -10.32 -30.11
N GLU A 126 4.97 -9.26 -30.73
CA GLU A 126 5.85 -9.37 -31.90
C GLU A 126 7.19 -10.07 -31.58
N PHE A 127 7.60 -10.14 -30.32
CA PHE A 127 8.86 -10.78 -29.92
C PHE A 127 8.76 -12.30 -30.07
N PHE A 128 7.54 -12.83 -30.06
CA PHE A 128 7.25 -14.26 -30.13
C PHE A 128 6.71 -14.70 -31.49
N ALA A 129 6.44 -13.76 -32.40
CA ALA A 129 5.85 -14.00 -33.71
C ALA A 129 6.85 -14.54 -34.75
N GLY A 130 7.55 -15.64 -34.42
CA GLY A 130 8.42 -16.36 -35.35
C GLY A 130 9.64 -15.58 -35.87
N ILE A 131 10.54 -16.27 -36.57
CA ILE A 131 11.75 -15.67 -37.15
C ILE A 131 11.33 -14.84 -38.37
N GLY A 132 11.06 -13.56 -38.16
CA GLY A 132 10.61 -12.62 -39.20
C GLY A 132 11.50 -11.39 -39.32
N ALA A 133 12.15 -11.25 -40.48
CA ALA A 133 12.82 -10.09 -41.09
C ALA A 133 13.98 -9.38 -40.37
N ARG A 134 14.14 -9.47 -39.03
CA ARG A 134 15.26 -8.86 -38.30
C ARG A 134 16.03 -9.91 -37.51
N GLU A 135 17.35 -9.95 -37.70
CA GLU A 135 18.29 -10.76 -36.88
C GLU A 135 18.53 -10.16 -35.47
N ASN A 136 17.62 -9.32 -34.98
CA ASN A 136 17.81 -8.65 -33.70
C ASN A 136 17.30 -9.52 -32.55
N ASN A 137 18.16 -9.74 -31.56
CA ASN A 137 17.82 -10.42 -30.31
C ASN A 137 16.89 -9.55 -29.46
N ARG A 138 15.57 -9.78 -29.58
CA ARG A 138 14.58 -9.12 -28.73
C ARG A 138 14.58 -9.71 -27.32
N THR A 139 14.52 -8.86 -26.29
CA THR A 139 14.54 -9.34 -24.89
C THR A 139 13.49 -8.67 -24.01
N LEU A 140 12.96 -9.46 -23.07
CA LEU A 140 12.11 -9.01 -21.98
C LEU A 140 12.90 -9.21 -20.68
N PHE A 141 12.97 -8.16 -19.86
CA PHE A 141 13.59 -8.19 -18.55
C PHE A 141 12.63 -7.56 -17.54
N ALA A 142 12.29 -8.31 -16.49
CA ALA A 142 11.43 -7.83 -15.42
C ALA A 142 12.12 -8.08 -14.07
N VAL A 143 12.12 -7.07 -13.21
CA VAL A 143 12.59 -7.14 -11.83
C VAL A 143 11.44 -6.76 -10.93
N GLY A 144 11.24 -7.55 -9.89
CA GLY A 144 10.24 -7.26 -8.88
C GLY A 144 10.36 -8.18 -7.68
N ASP A 145 9.71 -7.76 -6.60
CA ASP A 145 9.65 -8.49 -5.34
C ASP A 145 8.22 -8.44 -4.82
N THR A 146 7.50 -9.56 -4.89
CA THR A 146 6.11 -9.69 -4.42
C THR A 146 5.96 -9.25 -2.96
N LYS A 147 7.01 -9.44 -2.14
CA LYS A 147 7.06 -9.05 -0.72
C LYS A 147 6.99 -7.53 -0.52
N GLN A 148 7.32 -6.74 -1.56
CA GLN A 148 7.34 -5.28 -1.52
C GLN A 148 6.11 -4.63 -2.17
N SER A 149 5.15 -5.41 -2.66
CA SER A 149 3.91 -4.89 -3.24
C SER A 149 3.02 -4.23 -2.18
N ILE A 150 3.15 -2.91 -2.03
CA ILE A 150 2.39 -2.10 -1.06
C ILE A 150 1.36 -1.17 -1.70
N TYR A 151 1.22 -1.21 -3.03
CA TYR A 151 0.38 -0.30 -3.81
C TYR A 151 -0.99 -0.87 -4.22
N SER A 152 -1.56 -1.81 -3.45
CA SER A 152 -2.88 -2.40 -3.75
C SER A 152 -4.01 -1.36 -3.87
N PHE A 153 -3.88 -0.20 -3.22
CA PHE A 153 -4.83 0.92 -3.36
C PHE A 153 -4.81 1.56 -4.75
N GLN A 154 -3.76 1.37 -5.55
CA GLN A 154 -3.65 1.76 -6.96
C GLN A 154 -3.97 0.58 -7.90
N ARG A 155 -4.55 -0.51 -7.37
CA ARG A 155 -4.83 -1.75 -8.10
C ARG A 155 -3.59 -2.50 -8.60
N ALA A 156 -2.42 -2.29 -7.96
CA ALA A 156 -1.30 -3.21 -8.11
C ALA A 156 -1.76 -4.62 -7.72
N ASP A 157 -1.42 -5.61 -8.54
CA ASP A 157 -1.81 -6.99 -8.34
C ASP A 157 -0.57 -7.90 -8.35
N PRO A 158 -0.02 -8.26 -7.18
CA PRO A 158 1.13 -9.15 -7.11
C PRO A 158 0.82 -10.55 -7.70
N ILE A 159 -0.45 -10.99 -7.71
CA ILE A 159 -0.83 -12.25 -8.36
C ILE A 159 -0.66 -12.12 -9.88
N ALA A 160 -0.98 -10.96 -10.46
CA ALA A 160 -0.79 -10.71 -11.88
C ALA A 160 0.69 -10.77 -12.27
N PHE A 161 1.62 -10.37 -11.39
CA PHE A 161 3.06 -10.50 -11.64
C PHE A 161 3.47 -11.98 -11.80
N ASP A 162 3.06 -12.87 -10.89
CA ASP A 162 3.35 -14.30 -11.01
C ASP A 162 2.70 -14.93 -12.25
N GLN A 163 1.44 -14.60 -12.52
CA GLN A 163 0.74 -15.06 -13.72
C GLN A 163 1.46 -14.62 -15.01
N MET A 164 1.95 -13.38 -15.03
CA MET A 164 2.65 -12.84 -16.19
C MET A 164 4.06 -13.43 -16.33
N ARG A 165 4.76 -13.71 -15.22
CA ARG A 165 6.00 -14.48 -15.23
C ARG A 165 5.79 -15.84 -15.91
N ASP A 166 4.74 -16.56 -15.54
CA ASP A 166 4.42 -17.88 -16.11
C ASP A 166 3.97 -17.80 -17.57
N PHE A 167 3.20 -16.75 -17.93
CA PHE A 167 2.82 -16.46 -19.31
C PHE A 167 4.06 -16.25 -20.19
N PHE A 168 4.96 -15.34 -19.81
CA PHE A 168 6.16 -15.06 -20.59
C PHE A 168 7.13 -16.23 -20.63
N ARG A 169 7.31 -16.95 -19.50
CA ARG A 169 8.10 -18.19 -19.46
C ARG A 169 7.59 -19.19 -20.51
N SER A 170 6.27 -19.37 -20.59
CA SER A 170 5.64 -20.28 -21.55
C SER A 170 5.88 -19.83 -23.00
N ARG A 171 5.72 -18.52 -23.29
CA ARG A 171 5.95 -17.93 -24.62
C ARG A 171 7.41 -18.03 -25.08
N VAL A 172 8.36 -17.68 -24.20
CA VAL A 172 9.81 -17.76 -24.46
C VAL A 172 10.23 -19.22 -24.70
N THR A 173 9.71 -20.15 -23.92
CA THR A 173 10.01 -21.59 -24.08
C THR A 173 9.47 -22.12 -25.41
N ALA A 174 8.28 -21.66 -25.84
CA ALA A 174 7.68 -22.06 -27.12
C ALA A 174 8.52 -21.61 -28.34
N THR A 175 9.24 -20.49 -28.25
CA THR A 175 10.15 -20.01 -29.30
C THR A 175 11.56 -20.61 -29.21
N ARG A 176 11.81 -21.54 -28.26
CA ARG A 176 13.13 -22.11 -27.93
C ARG A 176 14.17 -21.07 -27.49
N ALA A 177 13.72 -19.88 -27.11
CA ALA A 177 14.57 -18.87 -26.50
C ALA A 177 14.86 -19.23 -25.04
N ARG A 178 15.88 -18.60 -24.46
CA ARG A 178 16.31 -18.88 -23.08
C ARG A 178 15.51 -18.05 -22.09
N TRP A 179 14.79 -18.70 -21.19
CA TRP A 179 14.25 -18.10 -19.98
C TRP A 179 15.26 -18.23 -18.84
N ASN A 180 15.50 -17.16 -18.08
CA ASN A 180 16.30 -17.20 -16.86
C ASN A 180 15.50 -16.65 -15.71
N ASP A 181 15.31 -17.46 -14.68
CA ASP A 181 14.79 -17.03 -13.38
C ASP A 181 15.99 -16.78 -12.46
N ILE A 182 16.17 -15.54 -12.01
CA ILE A 182 17.34 -15.12 -11.23
C ILE A 182 16.86 -14.62 -9.88
N GLN A 183 17.14 -15.40 -8.83
CA GLN A 183 16.93 -14.98 -7.45
C GLN A 183 18.14 -14.17 -6.95
N LEU A 184 17.87 -13.05 -6.29
CA LEU A 184 18.90 -12.15 -5.75
C LEU A 184 18.87 -12.18 -4.22
N ASP A 185 19.47 -13.21 -3.63
CA ASP A 185 19.43 -13.43 -2.17
C ASP A 185 20.44 -12.57 -1.39
N ILE A 186 21.38 -11.94 -2.10
CA ILE A 186 22.45 -11.14 -1.51
C ILE A 186 22.05 -9.67 -1.44
N SER A 187 21.88 -9.16 -0.22
CA SER A 187 21.65 -7.74 0.04
C SER A 187 22.98 -6.97 0.12
N PHE A 188 23.14 -6.01 -0.78
CA PHE A 188 24.25 -5.05 -0.77
C PHE A 188 23.92 -3.75 -0.01
N ARG A 189 22.64 -3.59 0.40
CA ARG A 189 22.10 -2.35 0.98
C ARG A 189 22.23 -2.30 2.50
N SER A 190 22.06 -3.44 3.17
CA SER A 190 21.94 -3.51 4.63
C SER A 190 23.03 -4.38 5.27
N THR A 191 23.21 -4.22 6.58
CA THR A 191 24.14 -5.03 7.39
C THR A 191 23.44 -6.25 7.97
N ALA A 192 24.23 -7.22 8.46
CA ALA A 192 23.71 -8.46 9.03
C ALA A 192 22.66 -8.21 10.13
N ALA A 193 22.93 -7.28 11.05
CA ALA A 193 22.01 -6.97 12.16
C ALA A 193 20.61 -6.51 11.70
N ILE A 194 20.52 -5.76 10.59
CA ILE A 194 19.22 -5.32 10.04
C ILE A 194 18.51 -6.50 9.38
N LEU A 195 19.22 -7.28 8.56
CA LEU A 195 18.65 -8.41 7.84
C LEU A 195 18.16 -9.50 8.82
N GLU A 196 18.97 -9.87 9.80
CA GLU A 196 18.59 -10.85 10.83
C GLU A 196 17.38 -10.40 11.64
N ALA A 197 17.25 -9.11 11.95
CA ALA A 197 16.08 -8.59 12.64
C ALA A 197 14.82 -8.66 11.77
N VAL A 198 14.93 -8.39 10.47
CA VAL A 198 13.82 -8.55 9.51
C VAL A 198 13.42 -10.02 9.41
N ASP A 199 14.38 -10.92 9.24
CA ASP A 199 14.15 -12.37 9.14
C ASP A 199 13.49 -12.91 10.41
N LEU A 200 13.91 -12.42 11.58
CA LEU A 200 13.30 -12.78 12.86
C LEU A 200 11.85 -12.31 12.96
N VAL A 201 11.53 -11.07 12.55
CA VAL A 201 10.14 -10.57 12.56
C VAL A 201 9.25 -11.43 11.67
N PHE A 202 9.72 -11.77 10.47
CA PHE A 202 8.96 -12.59 9.52
C PHE A 202 9.03 -14.10 9.77
N SER A 203 9.72 -14.54 10.83
CA SER A 203 9.63 -15.92 11.32
C SER A 203 8.32 -16.19 12.07
N ASP A 204 7.62 -15.15 12.52
CA ASP A 204 6.28 -15.25 13.11
C ASP A 204 5.24 -15.45 12.01
N PRO A 205 4.42 -16.54 12.06
CA PRO A 205 3.36 -16.81 11.08
C PRO A 205 2.40 -15.65 10.84
N VAL A 206 2.10 -14.87 11.87
CA VAL A 206 1.18 -13.72 11.78
C VAL A 206 1.82 -12.57 11.01
N ALA A 207 3.13 -12.35 11.19
CA ALA A 207 3.86 -11.31 10.47
C ALA A 207 4.19 -11.72 9.03
N SER A 208 4.36 -13.02 8.77
CA SER A 208 4.63 -13.55 7.44
C SER A 208 3.41 -13.60 6.52
N ASP A 209 2.19 -13.56 7.08
CA ASP A 209 0.94 -13.65 6.32
C ASP A 209 0.82 -12.51 5.29
N GLY A 210 0.74 -12.88 4.01
CA GLY A 210 0.69 -11.94 2.88
C GLY A 210 2.00 -11.24 2.53
N VAL A 211 3.12 -11.60 3.16
CA VAL A 211 4.45 -11.03 2.86
C VAL A 211 5.45 -12.09 2.43
N VAL A 212 5.37 -13.31 2.98
CA VAL A 212 6.32 -14.38 2.69
C VAL A 212 5.61 -15.51 1.98
N GLU A 213 6.16 -15.91 0.83
CA GLU A 213 5.72 -17.14 0.18
C GLU A 213 6.10 -18.36 1.05
N PRO A 214 5.14 -19.26 1.34
CA PRO A 214 5.35 -20.39 2.24
C PRO A 214 6.52 -21.31 1.84
N GLU A 215 6.86 -21.35 0.56
CA GLU A 215 7.84 -22.28 0.00
C GLU A 215 9.28 -21.75 -0.01
N THR A 216 9.48 -20.42 -0.08
CA THR A 216 10.80 -19.79 -0.25
C THR A 216 11.38 -19.20 1.04
N GLY A 217 10.54 -18.83 2.01
CA GLY A 217 10.98 -18.20 3.26
C GLY A 217 11.60 -16.81 3.06
N THR A 218 12.23 -16.28 4.13
CA THR A 218 12.78 -14.90 4.19
C THR A 218 14.27 -14.83 4.45
N ARG A 219 15.07 -15.81 4.02
CA ARG A 219 16.50 -15.76 4.36
C ARG A 219 17.25 -14.74 3.49
N HIS A 220 17.71 -13.65 4.08
CA HIS A 220 18.54 -12.66 3.38
C HIS A 220 20.04 -12.85 3.70
N LEU A 221 20.90 -12.73 2.68
CA LEU A 221 22.36 -12.83 2.86
C LEU A 221 23.03 -11.45 2.79
N PRO A 222 23.74 -10.98 3.82
CA PRO A 222 24.43 -9.69 3.77
C PRO A 222 25.74 -9.78 2.96
N ALA A 223 25.92 -8.91 1.98
CA ALA A 223 27.22 -8.70 1.35
C ALA A 223 28.23 -8.03 2.31
N ARG A 224 27.71 -7.19 3.24
CA ARG A 224 28.49 -6.40 4.21
C ARG A 224 28.58 -7.10 5.57
N ASN A 225 29.04 -8.34 5.60
CA ASN A 225 29.08 -9.17 6.81
C ASN A 225 29.97 -8.61 7.95
N LYS A 226 30.93 -7.74 7.64
CA LYS A 226 31.83 -7.11 8.64
C LYS A 226 31.34 -5.73 9.12
N ALA A 227 30.30 -5.18 8.51
CA ALA A 227 29.80 -3.87 8.90
C ALA A 227 28.95 -3.97 10.17
N ALA A 228 29.22 -3.08 11.14
CA ALA A 228 28.40 -2.99 12.33
C ALA A 228 26.96 -2.54 12.00
N GLY A 229 26.00 -3.03 12.77
CA GLY A 229 24.61 -2.62 12.70
C GLY A 229 23.96 -2.73 14.07
N LEU A 230 22.93 -1.92 14.29
CA LEU A 230 22.20 -1.89 15.55
C LEU A 230 20.70 -1.78 15.26
N VAL A 231 19.92 -2.64 15.91
CA VAL A 231 18.46 -2.58 15.92
C VAL A 231 18.02 -2.42 17.37
N GLU A 232 17.32 -1.33 17.66
CA GLU A 232 16.80 -1.04 18.99
C GLU A 232 15.26 -1.08 18.97
N VAL A 233 14.67 -1.81 19.92
CA VAL A 233 13.23 -1.77 20.20
C VAL A 233 13.01 -0.93 21.44
N TRP A 234 12.37 0.23 21.28
CA TRP A 234 12.11 1.13 22.40
C TRP A 234 10.81 0.76 23.13
N PRO A 235 10.74 0.97 24.46
CA PRO A 235 9.51 0.71 25.22
C PRO A 235 8.38 1.62 24.75
N LEU A 236 7.14 1.13 24.90
CA LEU A 236 5.94 1.87 24.53
C LEU A 236 5.84 3.17 25.35
N VAL A 237 5.66 4.29 24.65
CA VAL A 237 5.43 5.59 25.29
C VAL A 237 3.94 5.70 25.64
N GLU A 238 3.62 5.68 26.92
CA GLU A 238 2.25 5.84 27.41
C GLU A 238 1.93 7.29 27.75
N THR A 239 0.67 7.69 27.49
CA THR A 239 0.16 8.97 27.97
C THR A 239 0.03 8.88 29.48
N ARG A 240 0.83 9.65 30.23
CA ARG A 240 0.75 9.69 31.69
C ARG A 240 -0.64 10.15 32.13
N ARG A 241 -1.47 9.21 32.59
CA ARG A 241 -2.77 9.51 33.22
C ARG A 241 -2.52 10.12 34.60
N ARG A 242 -3.19 11.25 34.88
CA ARG A 242 -3.03 11.98 36.15
C ARG A 242 -3.55 11.13 37.32
N LYS A 243 -2.85 11.13 38.46
CA LYS A 243 -3.50 10.83 39.74
C LYS A 243 -4.60 11.88 39.95
N LYS A 244 -5.84 11.47 40.25
CA LYS A 244 -6.91 12.43 40.57
C LYS A 244 -6.40 13.35 41.70
N GLU A 245 -6.26 14.64 41.43
CA GLU A 245 -6.04 15.62 42.50
C GLU A 245 -7.30 15.69 43.38
N ARG A 246 -7.11 16.17 44.60
CA ARG A 246 -8.21 16.37 45.56
C ARG A 246 -9.27 17.29 44.96
N PRO A 247 -10.57 17.09 45.26
CA PRO A 247 -11.70 17.78 44.60
C PRO A 247 -11.72 19.32 44.65
N TRP A 248 -10.83 19.97 45.39
CA TRP A 248 -10.91 21.40 45.72
C TRP A 248 -9.66 22.24 45.37
N ALA A 249 -8.79 21.74 44.48
CA ALA A 249 -7.68 22.54 43.99
C ALA A 249 -8.18 23.58 42.96
N PRO A 250 -7.93 24.90 43.16
CA PRO A 250 -8.36 25.92 42.22
C PRO A 250 -7.69 25.72 40.84
N PRO A 251 -8.41 25.93 39.71
CA PRO A 251 -7.92 25.65 38.37
C PRO A 251 -7.03 26.79 37.86
N THR A 252 -5.92 27.07 38.56
CA THR A 252 -5.03 28.19 38.22
C THR A 252 -4.06 27.86 37.09
N THR A 253 -3.87 26.58 36.75
CA THR A 253 -2.96 26.16 35.66
C THR A 253 -3.54 24.97 34.90
N ARG A 254 -3.80 25.12 33.58
CA ARG A 254 -4.09 23.97 32.69
C ARG A 254 -2.80 23.19 32.45
N ILE A 255 -2.39 22.35 33.39
CA ILE A 255 -1.32 21.38 33.18
C ILE A 255 -1.97 20.12 32.60
N GLY A 256 -2.21 20.13 31.28
CA GLY A 256 -2.57 18.91 30.56
C GLY A 256 -1.40 17.92 30.64
N GLY A 257 -1.68 16.64 30.91
CA GLY A 257 -0.66 15.59 30.78
C GLY A 257 -0.11 15.60 29.34
N GLU A 258 1.21 15.52 29.20
CA GLU A 258 1.85 15.53 27.88
C GLU A 258 1.35 14.30 27.08
N PRO A 259 0.78 14.48 25.89
CA PRO A 259 0.35 13.37 25.05
C PRO A 259 1.52 12.45 24.69
N ALA A 260 1.28 11.14 24.62
CA ALA A 260 2.30 10.16 24.24
C ALA A 260 3.04 10.51 22.94
N CYS A 261 2.33 11.00 21.93
CA CYS A 261 2.92 11.41 20.65
C CYS A 261 3.96 12.53 20.81
N THR A 262 3.67 13.53 21.65
CA THR A 262 4.58 14.66 21.90
C THR A 262 5.81 14.20 22.68
N THR A 263 5.62 13.32 23.68
CA THR A 263 6.74 12.73 24.42
C THR A 263 7.62 11.88 23.50
N LEU A 264 7.04 11.01 22.66
CA LEU A 264 7.78 10.20 21.69
C LEU A 264 8.57 11.06 20.70
N ALA A 265 7.94 12.10 20.15
CA ALA A 265 8.59 13.05 19.25
C ALA A 265 9.84 13.69 19.86
N ARG A 266 9.79 14.05 21.14
CA ARG A 266 10.94 14.58 21.88
C ARG A 266 12.04 13.54 22.08
N VAL A 267 11.70 12.30 22.40
CA VAL A 267 12.68 11.21 22.56
C VAL A 267 13.39 10.94 21.24
N VAL A 268 12.65 10.84 20.13
CA VAL A 268 13.21 10.66 18.79
C VAL A 268 14.14 11.81 18.43
N ALA A 269 13.71 13.06 18.61
CA ALA A 269 14.55 14.23 18.33
C ALA A 269 15.83 14.26 19.17
N ALA A 270 15.76 13.85 20.45
CA ALA A 270 16.93 13.77 21.32
C ALA A 270 17.92 12.68 20.86
N LYS A 271 17.44 11.50 20.46
CA LYS A 271 18.29 10.43 19.89
C LYS A 271 18.97 10.90 18.60
N ILE A 272 18.23 11.52 17.68
CA ILE A 272 18.76 12.05 16.43
C ILE A 272 19.87 13.07 16.71
N LYS A 273 19.66 13.97 17.68
CA LYS A 273 20.68 14.93 18.08
C LYS A 273 21.95 14.24 18.60
N LEU A 274 21.80 13.23 19.44
CA LEU A 274 22.92 12.46 19.98
C LEU A 274 23.74 11.82 18.84
N LEU A 275 23.07 11.13 17.91
CA LEU A 275 23.70 10.49 16.75
C LEU A 275 24.49 11.49 15.90
N CYS A 276 23.87 12.63 15.54
CA CYS A 276 24.55 13.67 14.75
C CYS A 276 25.73 14.35 15.47
N SER A 277 25.84 14.21 16.80
CA SER A 277 26.88 14.88 17.59
C SER A 277 28.06 13.97 17.98
N GLY A 278 27.87 12.66 18.03
CA GLY A 278 28.85 11.73 18.59
C GLY A 278 29.25 10.57 17.69
N GLU A 279 28.49 10.29 16.62
CA GLU A 279 28.69 9.09 15.81
C GLU A 279 29.25 9.42 14.42
N THR A 280 30.12 8.54 13.92
CA THR A 280 30.68 8.62 12.58
C THR A 280 30.02 7.59 11.67
N LEU A 281 29.61 8.02 10.48
CA LEU A 281 29.12 7.12 9.43
C LEU A 281 30.32 6.51 8.70
N GLU A 282 30.73 5.31 9.09
CA GLU A 282 31.90 4.62 8.54
C GLU A 282 31.86 4.50 7.01
N SER A 283 30.69 4.24 6.43
CA SER A 283 30.52 4.06 4.97
C SER A 283 30.89 5.29 4.15
N GLN A 284 30.85 6.49 4.75
CA GLN A 284 31.23 7.75 4.09
C GLN A 284 32.42 8.45 4.77
N GLY A 285 33.01 7.84 5.82
CA GLY A 285 34.15 8.41 6.54
C GLY A 285 33.90 9.80 7.13
N ARG A 286 32.64 10.13 7.48
CA ARG A 286 32.26 11.45 8.01
C ARG A 286 31.25 11.33 9.15
N PRO A 287 31.11 12.35 10.02
CA PRO A 287 30.06 12.38 11.04
C PRO A 287 28.66 12.21 10.45
N ILE A 288 27.76 11.60 11.21
CA ILE A 288 26.34 11.47 10.84
C ILE A 288 25.74 12.86 10.71
N ARG A 289 24.99 13.08 9.62
CA ARG A 289 24.26 14.32 9.37
C ARG A 289 22.76 14.05 9.42
N PRO A 290 21.93 15.07 9.69
CA PRO A 290 20.48 14.94 9.66
C PRO A 290 19.91 14.36 8.35
N GLY A 291 20.58 14.59 7.22
CA GLY A 291 20.18 14.03 5.92
C GLY A 291 20.40 12.52 5.77
N ASP A 292 21.14 11.89 6.69
CA ASP A 292 21.37 10.44 6.70
C ASP A 292 20.25 9.69 7.48
N ILE A 293 19.30 10.42 8.08
CA ILE A 293 18.29 9.87 8.98
C ILE A 293 16.90 9.99 8.37
N MET A 294 16.19 8.87 8.28
CA MET A 294 14.81 8.80 7.83
C MET A 294 13.90 8.28 8.95
N VAL A 295 12.77 8.95 9.16
CA VAL A 295 11.73 8.51 10.11
C VAL A 295 10.50 8.07 9.32
N LEU A 296 10.21 6.76 9.34
CA LEU A 296 9.06 6.18 8.66
C LEU A 296 7.84 6.17 9.59
N VAL A 297 6.69 6.61 9.06
CA VAL A 297 5.41 6.59 9.77
C VAL A 297 4.32 6.02 8.85
N ARG A 298 3.44 5.18 9.38
CA ARG A 298 2.36 4.55 8.58
C ARG A 298 1.32 5.54 8.07
N LYS A 299 0.98 6.55 8.88
CA LYS A 299 0.01 7.60 8.55
C LYS A 299 0.53 8.94 9.01
N ARG A 300 0.22 10.00 8.26
CA ARG A 300 0.47 11.39 8.67
C ARG A 300 -0.52 11.79 9.76
N SER A 301 -0.21 11.43 11.00
CA SER A 301 -0.99 11.81 12.18
C SER A 301 -0.42 13.08 12.84
N SER A 302 -1.05 13.52 13.93
CA SER A 302 -0.57 14.62 14.76
C SER A 302 0.87 14.44 15.26
N PHE A 303 1.35 13.19 15.35
CA PHE A 303 2.73 12.86 15.69
C PHE A 303 3.75 13.53 14.76
N VAL A 304 3.47 13.57 13.45
CA VAL A 304 4.40 14.15 12.47
C VAL A 304 4.61 15.65 12.74
N GLY A 305 3.53 16.37 13.06
CA GLY A 305 3.59 17.77 13.44
C GLY A 305 4.38 17.99 14.74
N ASP A 306 4.19 17.13 15.73
CA ASP A 306 4.93 17.19 17.00
C ASP A 306 6.42 16.86 16.82
N LEU A 307 6.75 15.89 15.95
CA LEU A 307 8.12 15.53 15.61
C LEU A 307 8.86 16.70 14.95
N VAL A 308 8.25 17.35 13.96
CA VAL A 308 8.85 18.56 13.33
C VAL A 308 9.11 19.65 14.36
N LYS A 309 8.14 19.91 15.26
CA LYS A 309 8.33 20.90 16.33
C LYS A 309 9.51 20.51 17.24
N ALA A 310 9.63 19.24 17.61
CA ALA A 310 10.72 18.74 18.45
C ALA A 310 12.09 18.83 17.77
N LEU A 311 12.18 18.51 16.46
CA LEU A 311 13.40 18.63 15.66
C LEU A 311 13.83 20.10 15.52
N LYS A 312 12.89 21.00 15.18
CA LYS A 312 13.17 22.45 15.08
C LYS A 312 13.66 23.04 16.40
N ARG A 313 13.06 22.65 17.54
CA ARG A 313 13.53 23.06 18.88
C ARG A 313 14.98 22.62 19.17
N ASN A 314 15.39 21.48 18.62
CA ASN A 314 16.76 20.97 18.75
C ASN A 314 17.72 21.49 17.67
N LYS A 315 17.29 22.44 16.82
CA LYS A 315 18.05 22.98 15.68
C LYS A 315 18.47 21.91 14.67
N ILE A 316 17.65 20.86 14.50
CA ILE A 316 17.89 19.80 13.53
C ILE A 316 17.13 20.16 12.24
N PRO A 317 17.81 20.34 11.10
CA PRO A 317 17.17 20.50 9.80
C PRO A 317 16.24 19.33 9.49
N VAL A 318 15.03 19.64 9.04
CA VAL A 318 14.03 18.64 8.64
C VAL A 318 13.44 19.08 7.31
N SER A 319 13.41 18.18 6.34
CA SER A 319 12.73 18.44 5.07
C SER A 319 11.21 18.43 5.28
N GLY A 320 10.51 19.34 4.60
CA GLY A 320 9.12 19.69 4.84
C GLY A 320 8.16 18.50 4.93
N VAL A 321 7.30 18.54 5.95
CA VAL A 321 6.07 17.71 6.04
C VAL A 321 5.02 18.18 5.02
N ASP A 322 5.19 19.41 4.53
CA ASP A 322 4.38 20.03 3.51
C ASP A 322 4.85 19.52 2.14
N ARG A 323 4.12 18.53 1.61
CA ARG A 323 4.00 18.50 0.14
C ARG A 323 3.13 19.70 -0.19
N LEU A 324 3.64 20.55 -1.09
CA LEU A 324 2.88 21.44 -1.96
C LEU A 324 1.38 21.18 -1.86
N ILE A 325 0.68 22.07 -1.16
CA ILE A 325 -0.74 22.26 -1.38
C ILE A 325 -0.81 22.76 -2.83
N LEU A 326 -1.03 21.84 -3.78
CA LEU A 326 -1.13 22.18 -5.22
C LEU A 326 -2.24 23.21 -5.47
N THR A 327 -3.21 23.33 -4.56
CA THR A 327 -4.24 24.37 -4.59
C THR A 327 -3.74 25.78 -4.22
N ASP A 328 -2.58 25.92 -3.55
CA ASP A 328 -2.04 27.24 -3.18
C ASP A 328 -1.07 27.81 -4.23
N HIS A 329 -0.74 27.04 -5.27
CA HIS A 329 0.20 27.43 -6.34
C HIS A 329 -0.43 27.50 -7.74
N ILE A 330 -1.77 27.50 -7.86
CA ILE A 330 -2.42 27.96 -9.09
C ILE A 330 -2.46 29.49 -9.08
N ALA A 331 -1.29 30.09 -9.31
CA ALA A 331 -1.19 31.44 -9.81
C ALA A 331 -0.28 31.40 -11.05
N ILE A 332 -0.80 30.82 -12.13
CA ILE A 332 -0.33 31.19 -13.46
C ILE A 332 -1.00 32.54 -13.76
N LYS A 333 -0.20 33.60 -13.79
CA LYS A 333 -0.57 34.86 -14.45
C LYS A 333 -0.23 34.77 -15.92
#